data_AF-A0A521A973-F1
#
_entry.id   AF-A0A521A973-F1
#
_cell.length_a   1.000
_cell.length_b   1.000
_cell.length_c   1.000
_cell.angle_alpha   90.00
_cell.angle_beta   90.00
_cell.angle_gamma   90.00
#
_symmetry.space_group_name_H-M   'P 1'
#
loop_
_entity.id
_entity.type
_entity.pdbx_description
1 polymer ?
#
loop_
_entity_poly.entity_id
_entity_poly.type
_entity_poly.pdbx_seq_one_letter_code
_entity_poly.pdbx_strand_id
1 'polypeptide(L)'
;MLRSIAFFSGILGVLLFTGSAIIGGAVYENYSHISQFISESYATGTEYGNALRFYGYLPSGICFFVFAILAPKYLPNSKLLKIAFWAFALFYGLGTIIVSFFPCDFGCNREFIDPSLSQIIHNLTGALTYMFVPVSIVIIGIKSMSWKMASSYPYLTLGCGILAFVGMFGLTTDPNANYIGIFQRLTEGSILLWIVTTAFQLKKKDSLSTK
;
A
#
# COMPACT_ATOMS: atom_id res chain seq x y z
N MET A 1 -21.84 5.68 11.44
CA MET A 1 -21.06 4.49 11.86
C MET A 1 -20.08 4.03 10.78
N LEU A 2 -20.54 3.48 9.64
CA LEU A 2 -19.67 2.94 8.58
C LEU A 2 -18.65 3.95 7.96
N ARG A 3 -19.02 5.24 7.82
CA ARG A 3 -18.09 6.29 7.37
C ARG A 3 -16.91 6.48 8.34
N SER A 4 -17.19 6.47 9.64
CA SER A 4 -16.17 6.56 10.68
C SER A 4 -15.27 5.34 10.66
N ILE A 5 -15.83 4.14 10.43
CA ILE A 5 -15.05 2.90 10.30
C ILE A 5 -14.08 3.02 9.12
N ALA A 6 -14.54 3.47 7.95
CA ALA A 6 -13.66 3.69 6.80
C ALA A 6 -12.53 4.67 7.15
N PHE A 7 -12.85 5.81 7.77
CA PHE A 7 -11.83 6.78 8.18
C PHE A 7 -10.79 6.16 9.13
N PHE A 8 -11.24 5.56 10.23
CA PHE A 8 -10.34 5.03 11.24
C PHE A 8 -9.55 3.82 10.76
N SER A 9 -10.13 2.95 9.92
CA SER A 9 -9.37 1.84 9.34
C SER A 9 -8.29 2.35 8.40
N GLY A 10 -8.56 3.37 7.58
CA GLY A 10 -7.54 3.99 6.73
C GLY A 10 -6.37 4.55 7.55
N ILE A 11 -6.66 5.33 8.60
CA ILE A 11 -5.62 5.94 9.45
C ILE A 11 -4.87 4.89 10.27
N LEU A 12 -5.58 3.97 10.93
CA LEU A 12 -4.96 2.92 11.73
C LEU A 12 -4.08 2.00 10.88
N GLY A 13 -4.54 1.63 9.68
CA GLY A 13 -3.73 0.83 8.75
C GLY A 13 -2.41 1.50 8.40
N VAL A 14 -2.43 2.81 8.08
CA VAL A 14 -1.22 3.57 7.76
C VAL A 14 -0.27 3.62 8.96
N LEU A 15 -0.79 3.90 10.16
CA LEU A 15 0.02 3.96 11.38
C LEU A 15 0.67 2.61 11.70
N LEU A 16 -0.07 1.52 11.57
CA LEU A 16 0.45 0.16 11.79
C LEU A 16 1.55 -0.19 10.77
N PHE A 17 1.30 0.06 9.48
CA PHE A 17 2.27 -0.24 8.43
C PHE A 17 3.55 0.60 8.61
N THR A 18 3.42 1.92 8.70
CA THR A 18 4.57 2.82 8.82
C THR A 18 5.32 2.59 10.14
N GLY A 19 4.61 2.39 11.24
CA GLY A 19 5.22 2.03 12.53
C GLY A 19 6.04 0.75 12.43
N SER A 20 5.49 -0.30 11.79
CA SER A 20 6.19 -1.57 11.59
C SER A 20 7.40 -1.44 10.67
N ALA A 21 7.33 -0.59 9.63
CA ALA A 21 8.45 -0.34 8.74
C ALA A 21 9.59 0.43 9.44
N ILE A 22 9.26 1.38 10.31
CA ILE A 22 10.24 2.11 11.12
C ILE A 22 10.87 1.21 12.17
N ILE A 23 10.05 0.49 12.94
CA ILE A 23 10.53 -0.44 13.98
C ILE A 23 11.38 -1.54 13.35
N GLY A 24 10.90 -2.16 12.27
CA GLY A 24 11.64 -3.18 11.52
C GLY A 24 13.00 -2.69 11.05
N GLY A 25 13.07 -1.46 10.52
CA GLY A 25 14.34 -0.87 10.12
C GLY A 25 15.28 -0.53 11.29
N ALA A 26 14.74 -0.29 12.49
CA ALA A 26 15.54 -0.02 13.68
C ALA A 26 16.07 -1.28 14.37
N VAL A 27 15.34 -2.40 14.31
CA VAL A 27 15.70 -3.65 14.98
C VAL A 27 16.43 -4.64 14.08
N TYR A 28 16.40 -4.44 12.75
CA TYR A 28 17.13 -5.30 11.83
C TYR A 28 18.58 -4.83 11.69
N GLU A 29 19.52 -5.70 12.03
CA GLU A 29 20.94 -5.36 12.09
C GLU A 29 21.48 -4.91 10.72
N ASN A 30 22.28 -3.83 10.73
CA ASN A 30 22.85 -3.22 9.52
C ASN A 30 21.82 -2.83 8.45
N TYR A 31 20.57 -2.59 8.85
CA TYR A 31 19.51 -2.24 7.91
C TYR A 31 19.74 -0.88 7.24
N SER A 32 19.54 -0.84 5.93
CA SER A 32 19.59 0.38 5.13
C SER A 32 18.26 0.65 4.44
N HIS A 33 17.66 1.80 4.77
CA HIS A 33 16.47 2.30 4.09
C HIS A 33 16.70 2.62 2.60
N ILE A 34 17.96 2.72 2.17
CA ILE A 34 18.31 2.99 0.78
C ILE A 34 18.40 1.69 0.00
N SER A 35 19.16 0.72 0.52
CA SER A 35 19.53 -0.47 -0.24
C SER A 35 18.63 -1.67 0.00
N GLN A 36 17.77 -1.66 1.03
CA GLN A 36 16.96 -2.81 1.40
C GLN A 36 15.47 -2.57 1.35
N PHE A 37 14.74 -3.63 0.99
CA PHE A 37 13.29 -3.63 1.01
C PHE A 37 12.76 -3.51 2.45
N ILE A 38 11.58 -2.93 2.60
CA ILE A 38 10.77 -2.98 3.81
C ILE A 38 10.51 -4.45 4.20
N SER A 39 10.24 -5.32 3.22
CA SER A 39 10.00 -6.76 3.43
C SER A 39 11.19 -7.53 4.00
N GLU A 40 12.42 -7.07 3.77
CA GLU A 40 13.61 -7.72 4.35
C GLU A 40 13.63 -7.61 5.89
N SER A 41 13.11 -6.52 6.45
CA SER A 41 13.11 -6.28 7.90
C SER A 41 12.24 -7.26 8.70
N TYR A 42 11.36 -8.00 8.03
CA TYR A 42 10.49 -9.01 8.63
C TYR A 42 10.51 -10.34 7.89
N ALA A 43 11.58 -10.58 7.12
CA ALA A 43 11.79 -11.82 6.37
C ALA A 43 11.88 -13.05 7.29
N THR A 44 11.80 -14.24 6.69
CA THR A 44 12.00 -15.49 7.42
C THR A 44 13.37 -15.50 8.11
N GLY A 45 13.41 -15.95 9.37
CA GLY A 45 14.65 -16.04 10.15
C GLY A 45 15.07 -14.75 10.87
N THR A 46 14.36 -13.63 10.69
CA THR A 46 14.63 -12.41 11.46
C THR A 46 14.06 -12.52 12.89
N GLU A 47 14.79 -11.96 13.88
CA GLU A 47 14.45 -12.06 15.31
C GLU A 47 13.03 -11.58 15.62
N TYR A 48 12.65 -10.40 15.09
CA TYR A 48 11.35 -9.78 15.32
C TYR A 48 10.36 -9.94 14.16
N GLY A 49 10.70 -10.70 13.11
CA GLY A 49 9.91 -10.77 11.89
C GLY A 49 8.48 -11.28 12.10
N ASN A 50 8.28 -12.26 12.98
CA ASN A 50 6.93 -12.73 13.32
C ASN A 50 6.10 -11.63 13.99
N ALA A 51 6.67 -10.91 14.95
CA ALA A 51 5.97 -9.85 15.67
C ALA A 51 5.56 -8.71 14.72
N LEU A 52 6.48 -8.26 13.86
CA LEU A 52 6.22 -7.22 12.86
C LEU A 52 5.11 -7.64 11.89
N ARG A 53 5.10 -8.89 11.43
CA ARG A 53 4.07 -9.41 10.53
C ARG A 53 2.71 -9.50 11.20
N PHE A 54 2.61 -10.15 12.35
CA PHE A 54 1.31 -10.47 12.94
C PHE A 54 0.68 -9.32 13.74
N TYR A 55 1.48 -8.42 14.32
CA TYR A 55 0.97 -7.26 15.06
C TYR A 55 1.01 -5.95 14.27
N GLY A 56 1.72 -5.93 13.15
CA GLY A 56 1.92 -4.76 12.32
C GLY A 56 1.29 -4.87 10.94
N TYR A 57 1.93 -5.61 10.06
CA TYR A 57 1.54 -5.69 8.65
C TYR A 57 0.19 -6.39 8.43
N LEU A 58 -0.07 -7.53 9.09
CA LEU A 58 -1.34 -8.25 8.99
C LEU A 58 -2.55 -7.37 9.39
N PRO A 59 -2.59 -6.73 10.57
CA PRO A 59 -3.70 -5.86 10.93
C PRO A 59 -3.76 -4.61 10.05
N SER A 60 -2.63 -4.11 9.52
CA SER A 60 -2.65 -3.05 8.53
C SER A 60 -3.36 -3.46 7.22
N GLY A 61 -3.10 -4.66 6.71
CA GLY A 61 -3.75 -5.19 5.51
C GLY A 61 -5.26 -5.35 5.69
N ILE A 62 -5.70 -5.85 6.84
CA ILE A 62 -7.12 -5.92 7.21
C ILE A 62 -7.74 -4.52 7.21
N CYS A 63 -7.06 -3.55 7.82
CA CYS A 63 -7.51 -2.15 7.86
C CYS A 63 -7.63 -1.54 6.45
N PHE A 64 -6.67 -1.79 5.56
CA PHE A 64 -6.69 -1.34 4.18
C PHE A 64 -7.81 -1.98 3.36
N PHE A 65 -8.04 -3.28 3.55
CA PHE A 65 -9.15 -3.99 2.91
C PHE A 65 -10.49 -3.38 3.32
N VAL A 66 -10.72 -3.21 4.63
CA VAL A 66 -11.96 -2.60 5.16
C VAL A 66 -12.12 -1.16 4.66
N PHE A 67 -11.05 -0.37 4.70
CA PHE A 67 -11.04 1.01 4.18
C PHE A 67 -11.52 1.05 2.73
N ALA A 68 -10.90 0.24 1.87
CA ALA A 68 -11.14 0.27 0.44
C ALA A 68 -12.52 -0.26 0.04
N ILE A 69 -13.09 -1.21 0.79
CA ILE A 69 -14.47 -1.68 0.58
C ILE A 69 -15.51 -0.61 0.99
N LEU A 70 -15.24 0.17 2.04
CA LEU A 70 -16.19 1.12 2.59
C LEU A 70 -16.10 2.52 1.98
N ALA A 71 -14.89 3.00 1.65
CA ALA A 71 -14.63 4.33 1.10
C ALA A 71 -15.53 4.70 -0.11
N PRO A 72 -15.67 3.87 -1.17
CA PRO A 72 -16.45 4.25 -2.36
C PRO A 72 -17.95 4.39 -2.10
N LYS A 73 -18.47 3.95 -0.95
CA LYS A 73 -19.88 4.17 -0.54
C LYS A 73 -20.18 5.63 -0.19
N TYR A 74 -19.15 6.42 0.06
CA TYR A 74 -19.26 7.81 0.47
C TYR A 74 -18.68 8.78 -0.56
N LEU A 75 -18.29 8.28 -1.72
CA LEU A 75 -17.81 9.06 -2.85
C LEU A 75 -18.87 9.08 -3.96
N PRO A 76 -18.81 10.03 -4.91
CA PRO A 76 -19.72 10.09 -6.03
C PRO A 76 -19.86 8.76 -6.75
N ASN A 77 -21.09 8.36 -7.04
CA ASN A 77 -21.36 7.03 -7.55
C ASN A 77 -20.78 6.85 -8.96
N SER A 78 -19.82 5.93 -9.10
CA SER A 78 -19.27 5.55 -10.39
C SER A 78 -18.85 4.08 -10.37
N LYS A 79 -19.27 3.30 -11.37
CA LYS A 79 -18.90 1.89 -11.50
C LYS A 79 -17.38 1.72 -11.54
N LEU A 80 -16.69 2.53 -12.35
CA LEU A 80 -15.24 2.44 -12.48
C LEU A 80 -14.51 2.85 -11.19
N LEU A 81 -15.03 3.84 -10.46
CA LEU A 81 -14.48 4.22 -9.14
C LEU A 81 -14.57 3.06 -8.15
N LYS A 82 -15.73 2.39 -8.07
CA LYS A 82 -15.94 1.22 -7.20
C LYS A 82 -14.98 0.08 -7.57
N ILE A 83 -14.84 -0.21 -8.86
CA ILE A 83 -13.90 -1.24 -9.35
C ILE A 83 -12.47 -0.90 -8.94
N ALA A 84 -12.02 0.35 -9.09
CA ALA A 84 -10.67 0.76 -8.70
C ALA A 84 -10.44 0.61 -7.18
N PHE A 85 -11.42 0.97 -6.34
CA PHE A 85 -11.34 0.73 -4.90
C PHE A 85 -11.35 -0.76 -4.54
N TRP A 86 -12.11 -1.60 -5.24
CA TRP A 86 -12.11 -3.05 -4.99
C TRP A 86 -10.84 -3.72 -5.47
N ALA A 87 -10.27 -3.27 -6.60
CA ALA A 87 -8.93 -3.68 -7.03
C ALA A 87 -7.89 -3.30 -5.98
N PHE A 88 -7.96 -2.08 -5.42
CA PHE A 88 -7.11 -1.69 -4.29
C PHE A 88 -7.30 -2.61 -3.07
N ALA A 89 -8.55 -2.92 -2.70
CA ALA A 89 -8.84 -3.82 -1.58
C ALA A 89 -8.21 -5.21 -1.81
N LEU A 90 -8.35 -5.76 -3.01
CA LEU A 90 -7.82 -7.07 -3.38
C LEU A 90 -6.28 -7.07 -3.42
N PHE A 91 -5.68 -6.13 -4.14
CA PHE A 91 -4.25 -6.18 -4.40
C PHE A 91 -3.42 -5.56 -3.29
N TYR A 92 -3.87 -4.47 -2.66
CA TYR A 92 -3.15 -3.88 -1.53
C TYR A 92 -3.60 -4.49 -0.21
N GLY A 93 -4.90 -4.42 0.12
CA GLY A 93 -5.40 -4.90 1.41
C GLY A 93 -5.16 -6.40 1.63
N LEU A 94 -5.69 -7.24 0.73
CA LEU A 94 -5.47 -8.68 0.81
C LEU A 94 -4.03 -9.06 0.44
N GLY A 95 -3.35 -8.31 -0.45
CA GLY A 95 -1.93 -8.52 -0.72
C GLY A 95 -1.06 -8.37 0.53
N THR A 96 -1.24 -7.32 1.32
CA THR A 96 -0.55 -7.12 2.61
C THR A 96 -0.83 -8.24 3.61
N ILE A 97 -2.08 -8.75 3.64
CA ILE A 97 -2.44 -9.91 4.47
C ILE A 97 -1.65 -11.15 4.01
N ILE A 98 -1.66 -11.46 2.71
CA ILE A 98 -0.99 -12.63 2.15
C ILE A 98 0.51 -12.59 2.46
N VAL A 99 1.20 -11.49 2.18
CA VAL A 99 2.66 -11.39 2.44
C VAL A 99 3.04 -11.40 3.93
N SER A 100 2.07 -11.21 4.84
CA SER A 100 2.28 -11.39 6.27
C SER A 100 2.31 -12.87 6.67
N PHE A 101 1.55 -13.73 5.98
CA PHE A 101 1.61 -15.18 6.15
C PHE A 101 2.73 -15.82 5.33
N PHE A 102 3.02 -15.26 4.17
CA PHE A 102 4.05 -15.71 3.24
C PHE A 102 5.15 -14.64 3.10
N PRO A 103 6.06 -14.52 4.08
CA PRO A 103 7.18 -13.59 4.02
C PRO A 103 8.17 -13.99 2.92
N CYS A 104 9.04 -13.05 2.52
CA CYS A 104 10.20 -13.39 1.72
C CYS A 104 11.19 -14.26 2.55
N ASP A 105 12.05 -14.97 1.84
CA ASP A 105 13.20 -15.66 2.40
C ASP A 105 14.17 -14.65 3.02
N PHE A 106 15.11 -15.13 3.83
CA PHE A 106 16.12 -14.25 4.44
C PHE A 106 16.84 -13.42 3.37
N GLY A 107 16.97 -12.10 3.58
CA GLY A 107 17.51 -11.17 2.58
C GLY A 107 16.64 -10.98 1.32
N CYS A 108 15.40 -11.49 1.32
CA CYS A 108 14.43 -11.51 0.23
C CYS A 108 14.90 -12.16 -1.09
N ASN A 109 16.00 -12.92 -1.08
CA ASN A 109 16.50 -13.74 -2.19
C ASN A 109 16.34 -13.08 -3.58
N ARG A 110 17.02 -11.94 -3.78
CA ARG A 110 16.86 -11.10 -4.99
C ARG A 110 17.30 -11.81 -6.27
N GLU A 111 18.32 -12.66 -6.16
CA GLU A 111 18.82 -13.49 -7.26
C GLU A 111 17.87 -14.66 -7.58
N PHE A 112 16.88 -14.91 -6.71
CA PHE A 112 15.84 -15.91 -6.88
C PHE A 112 16.40 -17.33 -7.06
N ILE A 113 17.45 -17.65 -6.31
CA ILE A 113 18.12 -18.95 -6.34
C ILE A 113 17.48 -19.86 -5.28
N ASP A 114 16.98 -21.02 -5.70
CA ASP A 114 16.28 -22.01 -4.85
C ASP A 114 15.24 -21.38 -3.90
N PRO A 115 14.26 -20.62 -4.44
CA PRO A 115 13.33 -19.87 -3.61
C PRO A 115 12.34 -20.80 -2.88
N SER A 116 12.02 -20.46 -1.63
CA SER A 116 10.94 -21.16 -0.94
C SER A 116 9.58 -20.88 -1.59
N LEU A 117 8.59 -21.75 -1.34
CA LEU A 117 7.21 -21.48 -1.77
C LEU A 117 6.68 -20.15 -1.21
N SER A 118 7.10 -19.78 0.00
CA SER A 118 6.75 -18.51 0.63
C SER A 118 7.30 -17.33 -0.19
N GLN A 119 8.56 -17.39 -0.62
CA GLN A 119 9.19 -16.38 -1.48
C GLN A 119 8.48 -16.24 -2.83
N ILE A 120 8.08 -17.36 -3.45
CA ILE A 120 7.33 -17.35 -4.71
C ILE A 120 6.00 -16.62 -4.53
N ILE A 121 5.23 -16.98 -3.50
CA ILE A 121 3.95 -16.34 -3.19
C ILE A 121 4.15 -14.86 -2.86
N HIS A 122 5.18 -14.52 -2.09
CA HIS A 122 5.53 -13.16 -1.71
C HIS A 122 5.80 -12.29 -2.95
N ASN A 123 6.68 -12.75 -3.84
CA ASN A 123 7.06 -12.03 -5.05
C ASN A 123 5.89 -11.88 -6.02
N LEU A 124 5.09 -12.94 -6.22
CA LEU A 124 3.91 -12.87 -7.08
C LEU A 124 2.89 -11.87 -6.52
N THR A 125 2.65 -11.91 -5.21
CA THR A 125 1.73 -10.98 -4.54
C THR A 125 2.24 -9.54 -4.63
N GLY A 126 3.54 -9.31 -4.41
CA GLY A 126 4.19 -8.01 -4.56
C GLY A 126 4.10 -7.49 -5.99
N ALA A 127 4.35 -8.33 -6.99
CA ALA A 127 4.25 -7.95 -8.41
C ALA A 127 2.82 -7.53 -8.79
N LEU A 128 1.81 -8.30 -8.38
CA LEU A 128 0.40 -7.95 -8.61
C LEU A 128 0.02 -6.66 -7.87
N THR A 129 0.48 -6.50 -6.63
CA THR A 129 0.27 -5.28 -5.84
C THR A 129 0.80 -4.06 -6.58
N TYR A 130 2.08 -4.07 -6.95
CA TYR A 130 2.73 -2.94 -7.59
C TYR A 130 2.24 -2.68 -9.01
N MET A 131 1.71 -3.67 -9.71
CA MET A 131 1.08 -3.48 -11.02
C MET A 131 -0.30 -2.80 -10.92
N PHE A 132 -1.19 -3.31 -10.07
CA PHE A 132 -2.60 -2.90 -10.09
C PHE A 132 -2.92 -1.72 -9.16
N VAL A 133 -2.17 -1.54 -8.06
CA VAL A 133 -2.47 -0.51 -7.07
C VAL A 133 -2.22 0.91 -7.61
N PRO A 134 -1.07 1.23 -8.22
CA PRO A 134 -0.85 2.56 -8.81
C PRO A 134 -1.90 2.91 -9.87
N VAL A 135 -2.25 1.95 -10.74
CA VAL A 135 -3.30 2.12 -11.77
C VAL A 135 -4.65 2.42 -11.12
N SER A 136 -5.00 1.71 -10.05
CA SER A 136 -6.24 1.95 -9.30
C SER A 136 -6.29 3.37 -8.75
N ILE A 137 -5.19 3.86 -8.16
CA ILE A 137 -5.10 5.22 -7.62
C ILE A 137 -5.20 6.27 -8.75
N VAL A 138 -4.54 6.06 -9.89
CA VAL A 138 -4.64 6.95 -11.06
C VAL A 138 -6.08 7.03 -11.57
N ILE A 139 -6.77 5.90 -11.70
CA ILE A 139 -8.19 5.87 -12.13
C ILE A 139 -9.07 6.65 -11.15
N ILE A 140 -8.84 6.50 -9.84
CA ILE A 140 -9.57 7.24 -8.79
C ILE A 140 -9.30 8.75 -8.94
N GLY A 141 -8.04 9.14 -9.17
CA GLY A 141 -7.63 10.53 -9.40
C GLY A 141 -8.36 11.12 -10.60
N ILE A 142 -8.28 10.48 -11.76
CA ILE A 142 -8.97 10.90 -12.99
C ILE A 142 -10.48 11.01 -12.77
N LYS A 143 -11.10 10.02 -12.11
CA LYS A 143 -12.53 10.05 -11.81
C LYS A 143 -12.92 11.17 -10.86
N SER A 144 -12.02 11.58 -9.97
CA SER A 144 -12.27 12.67 -9.04
C SER A 144 -12.12 14.06 -9.65
N MET A 145 -11.50 14.19 -10.83
CA MET A 145 -11.38 15.48 -11.55
C MET A 145 -12.73 16.06 -11.96
N SER A 146 -13.75 15.23 -12.18
CA SER A 146 -15.10 15.68 -12.53
C SER A 146 -15.95 16.08 -11.33
N TRP A 147 -15.44 15.88 -10.11
CA TRP A 147 -16.18 16.21 -8.89
C TRP A 147 -16.17 17.72 -8.70
N LYS A 148 -17.35 18.31 -8.41
CA LYS A 148 -17.47 19.74 -8.09
C LYS A 148 -16.99 20.01 -6.67
N MET A 149 -15.69 19.88 -6.45
CA MET A 149 -15.04 20.08 -5.16
C MET A 149 -13.94 21.14 -5.27
N ALA A 150 -14.03 22.17 -4.44
CA ALA A 150 -12.93 23.10 -4.19
C ALA A 150 -11.88 22.41 -3.30
N SER A 151 -11.20 21.39 -3.83
CA SER A 151 -10.21 20.63 -3.07
C SER A 151 -9.07 20.15 -3.95
N SER A 152 -7.88 20.03 -3.37
CA SER A 152 -6.70 19.46 -4.01
C SER A 152 -6.74 17.93 -4.14
N TYR A 153 -7.82 17.27 -3.68
CA TYR A 153 -7.90 15.80 -3.61
C TYR A 153 -7.63 15.10 -4.95
N PRO A 154 -8.19 15.53 -6.11
CA PRO A 154 -7.93 14.86 -7.38
C PRO A 154 -6.47 14.92 -7.81
N TYR A 155 -5.84 16.08 -7.65
CA TYR A 155 -4.44 16.30 -8.01
C TYR A 155 -3.49 15.53 -7.09
N LEU A 156 -3.76 15.51 -5.78
CA LEU A 156 -2.99 14.72 -4.82
C LEU A 156 -3.11 13.23 -5.09
N THR A 157 -4.33 12.76 -5.39
CA THR A 157 -4.57 11.35 -5.76
C THR A 157 -3.81 10.98 -7.02
N LEU A 158 -3.92 11.79 -8.07
CA LEU A 158 -3.21 11.54 -9.33
C LEU A 158 -1.68 11.56 -9.13
N GLY A 159 -1.17 12.53 -8.38
CA GLY A 159 0.25 12.61 -8.03
C GLY A 159 0.74 11.38 -7.28
N CYS A 160 0.00 10.91 -6.26
CA CYS A 160 0.33 9.68 -5.54
C CYS A 160 0.33 8.46 -6.47
N GLY A 161 -0.67 8.33 -7.35
CA GLY A 161 -0.73 7.23 -8.32
C GLY A 161 0.46 7.23 -9.28
N ILE A 162 0.83 8.39 -9.80
CA ILE A 162 1.98 8.56 -10.71
C ILE A 162 3.30 8.25 -9.98
N LEU A 163 3.52 8.81 -8.79
CA LEU A 163 4.74 8.56 -8.01
C LEU A 163 4.84 7.08 -7.63
N ALA A 164 3.72 6.44 -7.27
CA ALA A 164 3.70 5.01 -7.00
C ALA A 164 4.07 4.17 -8.24
N PHE A 165 3.62 4.59 -9.42
CA PHE A 165 3.97 3.97 -10.70
C PHE A 165 5.45 4.16 -11.05
N VAL A 166 6.02 5.35 -10.80
CA VAL A 166 7.45 5.62 -10.99
C VAL A 166 8.30 4.75 -10.06
N GLY A 167 7.93 4.63 -8.79
CA GLY A 167 8.61 3.73 -7.86
C GLY A 167 8.52 2.27 -8.32
N MET A 168 7.35 1.82 -8.79
CA MET A 168 7.18 0.47 -9.34
C MET A 168 8.08 0.22 -10.55
N PHE A 169 8.18 1.18 -11.47
CA PHE A 169 9.07 1.06 -12.62
C PHE A 169 10.54 0.90 -12.18
N GLY A 170 10.98 1.67 -11.18
CA GLY A 170 12.31 1.53 -10.58
C GLY A 170 12.55 0.16 -9.97
N LEU A 171 11.55 -0.41 -9.27
CA LEU A 171 11.62 -1.76 -8.70
C LEU A 171 11.82 -2.86 -9.76
N THR A 172 11.24 -2.67 -10.94
CA THR A 172 11.29 -3.68 -12.02
C THR A 172 12.48 -3.54 -12.96
N THR A 173 13.12 -2.37 -13.01
CA THR A 173 14.20 -2.09 -13.97
C THR A 173 15.51 -2.76 -13.57
N ASP A 174 15.88 -2.65 -12.30
CA ASP A 174 17.06 -3.31 -11.73
C ASP A 174 16.74 -3.78 -10.30
N PRO A 175 16.21 -5.00 -10.14
CA PRO A 175 15.86 -5.56 -8.83
C PRO A 175 17.06 -5.70 -7.87
N ASN A 176 18.29 -5.66 -8.40
CA ASN A 176 19.53 -5.81 -7.64
C ASN A 176 20.20 -4.45 -7.34
N ALA A 177 19.57 -3.33 -7.70
CA ALA A 177 20.11 -2.01 -7.46
C ALA A 177 20.41 -1.76 -5.97
N ASN A 178 21.56 -1.13 -5.68
CA ASN A 178 21.95 -0.76 -4.32
C ASN A 178 21.07 0.33 -3.68
N TYR A 179 20.06 0.83 -4.40
CA TYR A 179 19.12 1.85 -3.94
C TYR A 179 17.66 1.41 -4.12
N ILE A 180 17.42 0.10 -4.29
CA ILE A 180 16.09 -0.47 -4.55
C ILE A 180 15.07 -0.14 -3.44
N GLY A 181 15.54 0.02 -2.21
CA GLY A 181 14.71 0.40 -1.06
C GLY A 181 14.09 1.79 -1.19
N ILE A 182 14.72 2.71 -1.94
CA ILE A 182 14.14 4.04 -2.23
C ILE A 182 12.89 3.88 -3.10
N PHE A 183 12.95 3.06 -4.14
CA PHE A 183 11.83 2.85 -5.04
C PHE A 183 10.64 2.20 -4.33
N GLN A 184 10.90 1.21 -3.46
CA GLN A 184 9.83 0.62 -2.66
C GLN A 184 9.18 1.65 -1.73
N ARG A 185 9.98 2.49 -1.07
CA ARG A 185 9.47 3.55 -0.20
C ARG A 185 8.72 4.63 -0.95
N LEU A 186 9.15 4.97 -2.17
CA LEU A 186 8.41 5.87 -3.03
C LEU A 186 7.04 5.30 -3.38
N THR A 187 6.97 4.01 -3.72
CA THR A 187 5.70 3.32 -4.01
C THR A 187 4.80 3.23 -2.79
N GLU A 188 5.28 2.65 -1.69
CA GLU A 188 4.49 2.47 -0.46
C GLU A 188 4.10 3.83 0.15
N GLY A 189 5.04 4.76 0.25
CA GLY A 189 4.79 6.10 0.79
C GLY A 189 3.72 6.86 0.02
N SER A 190 3.73 6.76 -1.31
CA SER A 190 2.70 7.36 -2.16
C SER A 190 1.32 6.72 -1.96
N ILE A 191 1.27 5.39 -1.83
CA ILE A 191 0.02 4.66 -1.56
C ILE A 191 -0.54 5.05 -0.18
N LEU A 192 0.29 5.04 0.86
CA LEU A 192 -0.11 5.38 2.22
C LEU A 192 -0.57 6.85 2.32
N LEU A 193 0.12 7.78 1.66
CA LEU A 193 -0.30 9.17 1.57
C LEU A 193 -1.67 9.32 0.89
N TRP A 194 -1.92 8.55 -0.17
CA TRP A 194 -3.23 8.51 -0.82
C TRP A 194 -4.33 8.00 0.11
N ILE A 195 -4.08 6.95 0.91
CA ILE A 195 -5.03 6.44 1.90
C ILE A 195 -5.39 7.54 2.90
N VAL A 196 -4.39 8.24 3.46
CA VAL A 196 -4.61 9.36 4.40
C VAL A 196 -5.43 10.46 3.74
N THR A 197 -5.04 10.89 2.55
CA THR A 197 -5.71 11.95 1.78
C THR A 197 -7.18 11.59 1.55
N THR A 198 -7.44 10.35 1.14
CA THR A 198 -8.79 9.83 0.90
C THR A 198 -9.59 9.74 2.19
N ALA A 199 -9.02 9.22 3.28
CA ALA A 199 -9.69 9.16 4.57
C ALA A 199 -10.18 10.56 5.01
N PHE A 200 -9.33 11.58 4.94
CA PHE A 200 -9.72 12.95 5.26
C PHE A 200 -10.76 13.51 4.28
N GLN A 201 -10.71 13.14 3.00
CA GLN A 201 -11.75 13.51 2.04
C GLN A 201 -13.13 12.92 2.42
N LEU A 202 -13.19 11.70 2.94
CA LEU A 202 -14.45 11.08 3.39
C LEU A 202 -15.11 11.83 4.56
N LYS A 203 -14.33 12.58 5.36
CA LYS A 203 -14.86 13.38 6.48
C LYS A 203 -15.51 14.70 6.06
N LYS A 204 -15.18 15.24 4.88
CA LYS A 204 -15.77 16.50 4.42
C LYS A 204 -17.26 16.29 4.13
N LYS A 205 -18.13 16.97 4.88
CA LYS A 205 -19.60 16.79 4.83
C LYS A 205 -20.25 17.40 3.57
N ASP A 206 -19.68 18.46 3.02
CA ASP A 206 -20.42 19.36 2.12
C ASP A 206 -20.01 19.31 0.64
N SER A 207 -18.98 18.53 0.27
CA SER A 207 -18.35 18.66 -1.06
C SER A 207 -18.72 17.58 -2.08
N LEU A 208 -19.65 16.67 -1.78
CA LEU A 208 -19.92 15.48 -2.60
C LEU A 208 -21.35 15.46 -3.16
N SER A 209 -21.97 16.61 -3.40
CA SER A 209 -23.21 16.66 -4.18
C SER A 209 -22.87 16.42 -5.65
N THR A 210 -23.36 15.30 -6.18
CA THR A 210 -23.44 15.07 -7.63
C THR A 210 -24.91 15.00 -8.03
N LYS A 211 -25.21 15.63 -9.17
CA LYS A 211 -26.45 15.40 -9.92
C LYS A 211 -26.69 13.91 -10.14
#